data_AF-A0A800J8A9-F1
#
_entry.id   AF-A0A800J8A9-F1
#
_cell.length_a   1.000
_cell.length_b   1.000
_cell.length_c   1.000
_cell.angle_alpha   90.00
_cell.angle_beta   90.00
_cell.angle_gamma   90.00
#
_symmetry.space_group_name_H-M   'P 1'
#
loop_
_entity.id
_entity.type
_entity.pdbx_description
1 polymer ?
#
loop_
_entity_poly.entity_id
_entity_poly.type
_entity_poly.pdbx_seq_one_letter_code
_entity_poly.pdbx_strand_id
1 'polypeptide(L)'
;DCMLKDFQAGSITIKTSLVNCTVPVAEIGFQDSRIDAGGLDRHLRLVRLPDKNPHYQLSLERIIPLNSKRDNPLYVCLTQEDGHQAWSSPIYLFT
;
A
#
# COMPACT_ATOMS: atom_id res chain seq x y z
N ASP A 1 -5.21 -12.71 5.09
CA ASP A 1 -6.48 -12.29 4.49
C ASP A 1 -7.65 -12.99 5.19
N CYS A 2 -8.88 -12.50 5.03
CA CYS A 2 -10.08 -13.10 5.62
C CYS A 2 -11.27 -12.92 4.66
N MET A 3 -11.94 -14.02 4.31
CA MET A 3 -13.17 -13.98 3.51
C MET A 3 -14.38 -13.72 4.43
N LEU A 4 -15.19 -12.73 4.08
CA LEU A 4 -16.41 -12.39 4.83
C LEU A 4 -17.64 -12.95 4.11
N LYS A 5 -18.62 -13.45 4.87
CA LYS A 5 -19.92 -13.87 4.31
C LYS A 5 -20.72 -12.68 3.79
N ASP A 6 -20.63 -11.55 4.49
CA ASP A 6 -21.20 -10.27 4.11
C ASP A 6 -20.09 -9.23 4.18
N PHE A 7 -19.81 -8.57 3.04
CA PHE A 7 -18.74 -7.60 2.90
C PHE A 7 -19.08 -6.21 3.47
N GLN A 8 -20.29 -6.01 3.99
CA GLN A 8 -20.71 -4.76 4.65
C GLN A 8 -20.90 -4.92 6.15
N ALA A 9 -21.08 -6.14 6.65
CA ALA A 9 -21.42 -6.37 8.05
C ALA A 9 -20.21 -6.50 8.97
N GLY A 10 -20.33 -5.93 10.18
CA GLY A 10 -19.38 -6.10 11.28
C GLY A 10 -18.35 -4.99 11.42
N SER A 11 -17.38 -5.21 12.30
CA SER A 11 -16.30 -4.26 12.59
C SER A 11 -15.00 -5.00 12.91
N ILE A 12 -13.87 -4.43 12.49
CA ILE A 12 -12.54 -4.90 12.86
C ILE A 12 -12.02 -4.05 14.01
N THR A 13 -11.65 -4.69 15.12
CA THR A 13 -10.99 -4.01 16.25
C THR A 13 -9.54 -4.46 16.33
N ILE A 14 -8.62 -3.49 16.30
CA ILE A 14 -7.19 -3.72 16.44
C ILE A 14 -6.74 -3.04 17.71
N LYS A 15 -6.12 -3.81 18.61
CA LYS A 15 -5.55 -3.29 19.87
C LYS A 15 -4.08 -3.68 19.96
N THR A 16 -3.22 -2.67 19.93
CA THR A 16 -1.78 -2.79 20.09
C THR A 16 -1.29 -1.67 21.01
N SER A 17 -0.02 -1.70 21.40
CA SER A 17 0.58 -0.62 22.19
C SER A 17 0.68 0.70 21.43
N LEU A 18 0.65 0.67 20.08
CA LEU A 18 0.85 1.85 19.23
C LEU A 18 -0.44 2.36 18.59
N VAL A 19 -1.37 1.45 18.28
CA VAL A 19 -2.65 1.76 17.64
C VAL A 19 -3.77 1.00 18.33
N ASN A 20 -4.85 1.72 18.65
CA ASN A 20 -6.12 1.16 19.08
C ASN A 20 -7.22 1.76 18.21
N CYS A 21 -7.86 0.94 17.38
CA CYS A 21 -8.90 1.41 16.47
C CYS A 21 -10.00 0.34 16.29
N THR A 22 -11.21 0.82 16.01
CA THR A 22 -12.32 -0.01 15.55
C THR A 22 -12.84 0.60 14.25
N VAL A 23 -12.89 -0.21 13.19
CA VAL A 23 -13.29 0.23 11.86
C VAL A 23 -14.48 -0.62 11.40
N PRO A 24 -15.63 -0.01 11.05
CA PRO A 24 -16.74 -0.74 10.41
C PRO A 24 -16.29 -1.37 9.10
N VAL A 25 -16.67 -2.62 8.86
CA VAL A 25 -16.29 -3.34 7.63
C VAL A 25 -16.79 -2.61 6.39
N ALA A 26 -17.98 -2.01 6.43
CA ALA A 26 -18.54 -1.24 5.32
C ALA A 26 -17.69 -0.03 4.88
N GLU A 27 -16.84 0.51 5.75
CA GLU A 27 -16.00 1.67 5.46
C GLU A 27 -14.66 1.31 4.80
N ILE A 28 -14.29 0.02 4.81
CA ILE A 28 -13.02 -0.44 4.21
C ILE A 28 -13.21 -0.60 2.69
N GLY A 29 -12.64 0.33 1.93
CA GLY A 29 -12.63 0.31 0.46
C GLY A 29 -11.38 -0.31 -0.16
N PHE A 30 -11.30 -0.26 -1.49
CA PHE A 30 -10.12 -0.68 -2.27
C PHE A 30 -8.93 0.29 -2.16
N GLN A 31 -9.16 1.49 -1.63
CA GLN A 31 -8.10 2.44 -1.32
C GLN A 31 -7.61 2.20 0.11
N ASP A 32 -6.30 2.31 0.31
CA ASP A 32 -5.69 2.08 1.61
C ASP A 32 -6.24 3.06 2.67
N SER A 33 -6.89 2.51 3.68
CA SER A 33 -7.21 3.24 4.91
C SER A 33 -5.99 3.21 5.83
N ARG A 34 -5.29 4.33 5.91
CA ARG A 34 -4.07 4.48 6.69
C ARG A 34 -4.37 4.94 8.12
N ILE A 35 -3.77 4.26 9.09
CA ILE A 35 -3.83 4.62 10.51
C ILE A 35 -2.40 4.81 11.00
N ASP A 36 -2.03 6.07 11.26
CA ASP A 36 -0.68 6.40 11.70
C ASP A 36 -0.37 5.81 13.09
N ALA A 37 0.85 5.31 13.24
CA ALA A 37 1.36 4.67 14.45
C ALA A 37 2.66 5.34 14.95
N GLY A 38 2.94 6.57 14.48
CA GLY A 38 4.11 7.39 14.85
C GLY A 38 5.45 6.88 14.31
N GLY A 39 6.55 7.57 14.65
CA GLY A 39 7.91 7.17 14.27
C GLY A 39 8.18 7.23 12.76
N LEU A 40 9.08 6.35 12.30
CA LEU A 40 9.60 6.24 10.91
C LEU A 40 8.53 5.81 9.90
N ASP A 41 7.52 6.65 9.67
CA ASP A 41 6.36 6.35 8.81
C ASP A 41 5.64 5.05 9.21
N ARG A 42 5.62 4.68 10.49
CA ARG A 42 4.93 3.46 10.92
C ARG A 42 3.43 3.70 10.88
N HIS A 43 2.71 2.79 10.24
CA HIS A 43 1.27 2.88 10.13
C HIS A 43 0.67 1.48 9.91
N LEU A 44 -0.62 1.34 10.23
CA LEU A 44 -1.44 0.23 9.75
C LEU A 44 -2.13 0.65 8.46
N ARG A 45 -2.35 -0.32 7.57
CA ARG A 45 -3.21 -0.16 6.39
C ARG A 45 -4.33 -1.19 6.44
N LEU A 46 -5.56 -0.75 6.26
CA LEU A 46 -6.71 -1.61 6.02
C LEU A 46 -7.17 -1.38 4.59
N VAL A 47 -7.28 -2.46 3.82
CA VAL A 47 -7.66 -2.43 2.41
C VAL A 47 -8.58 -3.59 2.10
N ARG A 48 -9.55 -3.35 1.22
CA ARG A 48 -10.39 -4.39 0.65
C ARG A 48 -9.68 -5.04 -0.52
N LEU A 49 -9.58 -6.36 -0.47
CA LEU A 49 -9.16 -7.16 -1.62
C LEU A 49 -10.39 -7.57 -2.45
N PRO A 50 -10.25 -7.73 -3.77
CA PRO A 50 -11.28 -8.37 -4.57
C PRO A 50 -11.38 -9.86 -4.21
N ASP A 51 -12.56 -10.46 -4.31
CA ASP A 51 -12.75 -11.91 -4.05
C ASP A 51 -11.88 -12.80 -4.94
N LYS A 52 -11.55 -12.31 -6.14
CA LYS A 52 -10.64 -12.93 -7.10
C LYS A 52 -9.79 -11.85 -7.74
N ASN A 53 -8.48 -12.01 -7.65
CA ASN A 53 -7.52 -11.19 -8.39
C ASN A 53 -6.89 -12.02 -9.53
N PRO A 54 -7.30 -11.82 -10.80
CA PRO A 54 -6.73 -12.58 -11.93
C PRO A 54 -5.42 -11.96 -12.46
N HIS A 55 -4.92 -10.88 -11.86
CA HIS A 55 -3.80 -10.12 -12.41
C HIS A 55 -2.48 -10.59 -11.79
N TYR A 56 -1.65 -11.23 -12.61
CA TYR A 56 -0.32 -11.70 -12.23
C TYR A 56 0.81 -10.93 -12.94
N GLN A 57 0.45 -9.92 -13.74
CA GLN A 57 1.37 -9.12 -14.53
C GLN A 57 0.96 -7.65 -14.46
N LEU A 58 1.96 -6.77 -14.36
CA LEU A 58 1.79 -5.33 -14.35
C LEU A 58 2.78 -4.72 -15.35
N SER A 59 2.28 -3.86 -16.23
CA SER A 59 3.12 -3.00 -17.07
C SER A 59 2.77 -1.54 -16.75
N LEU A 60 3.80 -0.73 -16.53
CA LEU A 60 3.65 0.67 -16.16
C LEU A 60 4.64 1.52 -16.95
N GLU A 61 4.15 2.60 -17.53
CA GLU A 61 4.97 3.62 -18.15
C GLU A 61 4.69 4.98 -17.50
N ARG A 62 5.74 5.75 -17.20
CA ARG A 62 5.65 7.07 -16.56
C ARG A 62 6.70 8.00 -17.13
N ILE A 63 6.30 9.24 -17.40
CA ILE A 63 7.20 10.34 -17.74
C ILE A 63 7.64 10.98 -16.44
N ILE A 64 8.94 11.00 -16.18
CA ILE A 64 9.52 11.55 -14.94
C ILE A 64 10.40 12.75 -15.31
N PRO A 65 10.12 13.96 -14.79
CA PRO A 65 10.98 15.12 -15.02
C PRO A 65 12.32 14.94 -14.30
N LEU A 66 13.42 15.11 -15.04
CA LEU A 66 14.78 15.01 -14.50
C LEU A 66 15.31 16.39 -14.10
N ASN A 67 16.15 16.40 -13.07
CA ASN A 67 16.93 17.56 -12.69
C ASN A 67 18.25 17.57 -13.48
N SER A 68 18.52 18.65 -14.20
CA SER A 68 19.71 18.81 -15.05
C SER A 68 20.99 19.19 -14.32
N LYS A 69 20.92 19.49 -13.01
CA LYS A 69 22.05 19.98 -12.22
C LYS A 69 22.52 19.02 -11.13
N ARG A 70 21.89 17.85 -11.02
CA ARG A 70 22.23 16.82 -10.02
C ARG A 70 21.84 15.44 -10.51
N ASP A 71 22.35 14.44 -9.81
CA ASP A 71 21.95 13.05 -10.02
C ASP A 71 20.45 12.85 -9.78
N ASN A 72 19.86 11.97 -10.60
CA ASN A 72 18.46 11.57 -10.49
C ASN A 72 18.39 10.10 -10.08
N PRO A 73 18.54 9.76 -8.77
CA PRO A 73 18.30 8.41 -8.30
C PRO A 73 16.80 8.11 -8.36
N LEU A 74 16.39 7.33 -9.36
CA LEU A 74 15.02 6.83 -9.46
C LEU A 74 14.90 5.50 -8.74
N TYR A 75 13.79 5.31 -8.04
CA TYR A 75 13.47 4.09 -7.33
C TYR A 75 12.13 3.57 -7.84
N VAL A 76 12.05 2.26 -8.04
CA VAL A 76 10.79 1.57 -8.28
C VAL A 76 10.50 0.70 -7.06
N CYS A 77 9.33 0.91 -6.47
CA CYS A 77 8.77 0.05 -5.44
C CYS A 77 7.49 -0.58 -5.97
N LEU A 78 7.47 -1.92 -5.99
CA LEU A 78 6.26 -2.70 -6.21
C LEU A 78 5.75 -3.15 -4.85
N THR A 79 4.47 -2.89 -4.56
CA THR A 79 3.77 -3.49 -3.41
C THR A 79 2.77 -4.50 -3.93
N GLN A 80 2.85 -5.74 -3.42
CA GLN A 80 1.92 -6.82 -3.73
C GLN A 80 0.69 -6.77 -2.80
N GLU A 81 -0.36 -7.51 -3.13
CA GLU A 81 -1.64 -7.48 -2.41
C GLU A 81 -1.54 -7.91 -0.93
N ASP A 82 -0.55 -8.74 -0.60
CA ASP A 82 -0.23 -9.16 0.77
C ASP A 82 0.66 -8.16 1.52
N GLY A 83 1.02 -7.05 0.88
CA GLY A 83 1.88 -6.01 1.41
C GLY A 83 3.38 -6.28 1.24
N HIS A 84 3.79 -7.38 0.58
CA HIS A 84 5.19 -7.62 0.28
C HIS A 84 5.72 -6.57 -0.71
N GLN A 85 6.98 -6.18 -0.54
CA GLN A 85 7.59 -5.13 -1.35
C GLN A 85 8.83 -5.62 -2.07
N ALA A 86 8.90 -5.34 -3.38
CA ALA A 86 10.10 -5.48 -4.18
C ALA A 86 10.61 -4.10 -4.56
N TRP A 87 11.92 -3.89 -4.38
CA TRP A 87 12.58 -2.61 -4.63
C TRP A 87 13.65 -2.78 -5.70
N SER A 88 13.76 -1.81 -6.60
CA SER A 88 14.95 -1.68 -7.42
C SER A 88 16.12 -1.12 -6.60
N SER A 89 17.35 -1.43 -7.00
CA SER A 89 18.47 -0.54 -6.72
C SER A 89 18.19 0.87 -7.31
N PRO A 90 18.85 1.94 -6.82
CA PRO A 90 18.73 3.24 -7.44
C PRO A 90 19.15 3.17 -8.93
N ILE A 91 18.30 3.70 -9.80
CA ILE A 91 18.54 3.83 -11.23
C ILE A 91 18.97 5.28 -11.45
N TYR A 92 20.25 5.50 -11.75
CA TYR A 92 20.79 6.84 -11.97
C TYR A 92 20.64 7.25 -13.43
N LEU A 93 20.00 8.39 -13.65
CA LEU A 93 19.91 9.03 -14.96
C LEU A 93 20.64 10.37 -14.96
N PHE A 94 21.46 10.57 -15.97
CA PHE A 94 22.18 11.82 -16.24
C PHE A 94 21.59 12.45 -17.51
N THR A 95 21.47 13.78 -17.51
CA THR A 95 21.02 14.57 -18.66
C THR A 95 22.20 15.19 -19.39
#